data_AF-A0A7R9T8L9-F1
#
_entry.id   AF-A0A7R9T8L9-F1
#
_cell.length_a   1.000
_cell.length_b   1.000
_cell.length_c   1.000
_cell.angle_alpha   90.00
_cell.angle_beta   90.00
_cell.angle_gamma   90.00
#
_symmetry.space_group_name_H-M   'P 1'
#
loop_
_entity.id
_entity.type
_entity.pdbx_description
1 polymer ?
#
loop_
_entity_poly.entity_id
_entity_poly.type
_entity_poly.pdbx_seq_one_letter_code
_entity_poly.pdbx_strand_id
1 'polypeptide(L)'
;QSCMTVVLLVVTLKIKRKRSQALYLYDFCWIATWMKDALALLMLLTHARLLGPGRVHSYVLALANSAWLFRGLFALAVGPLGWSVVTVGNALMFHSLEMHAALLIHLSPPMTAWALRWHSAAHTATFPGLFLGLPQSEAEAASVTLREFYAPAVIMYMCWWAVYTPWLLLYGRHQSISLSGHDTVYSNTMVSNPAIAKALCGYDDSKPTAVRPAFVYMLIHMMASLFVLLPPSYLMWRSFVAHTAFGVALLIAAAWNGASRYEYMLVKKNVKVLKAVVERYEEAAAAEGGGVEALSPPAARPRAVHAKRG
;
A
#
# COMPACT_ATOMS: atom_id res chain seq x y z
N GLN A 1 10.92 10.62 9.95
CA GLN A 1 9.94 9.82 9.16
C GLN A 1 8.52 10.38 9.29
N SER A 2 7.96 10.54 10.49
CA SER A 2 6.56 10.95 10.70
C SER A 2 6.17 12.29 10.06
N CYS A 3 7.00 13.34 10.14
CA CYS A 3 6.68 14.65 9.51
C CYS A 3 6.60 14.54 7.98
N MET A 4 7.49 13.76 7.36
CA MET A 4 7.45 13.50 5.92
C MET A 4 6.18 12.73 5.55
N THR A 5 5.79 11.74 6.36
CA THR A 5 4.55 11.00 6.11
C THR A 5 3.33 11.90 6.23
N VAL A 6 3.22 12.77 7.24
CA VAL A 6 2.09 13.71 7.37
C VAL A 6 1.96 14.60 6.13
N VAL A 7 3.06 15.17 5.64
CA VAL A 7 3.04 15.98 4.40
C VAL A 7 2.62 15.13 3.21
N LEU A 8 3.19 13.94 3.05
CA LEU A 8 2.84 13.01 1.99
C LEU A 8 1.38 12.59 2.05
N LEU A 9 0.79 12.44 3.24
CA LEU A 9 -0.62 12.09 3.43
C LEU A 9 -1.54 13.22 2.96
N VAL A 10 -1.26 14.47 3.32
CA VAL A 10 -2.04 15.63 2.86
C VAL A 10 -1.97 15.76 1.34
N VAL A 11 -0.77 15.60 0.76
CA VAL A 11 -0.59 15.64 -0.68
C VAL A 11 -1.30 14.46 -1.36
N THR A 12 -1.22 13.26 -0.79
CA THR A 12 -1.88 12.07 -1.32
C THR A 12 -3.39 12.19 -1.29
N LEU A 13 -3.96 12.76 -0.22
CA LEU A 13 -5.40 13.05 -0.15
C LEU A 13 -5.83 13.98 -1.29
N LYS A 14 -5.07 15.04 -1.56
CA LYS A 14 -5.34 15.96 -2.67
C LYS A 14 -5.24 15.25 -4.03
N ILE A 15 -4.20 14.45 -4.24
CA ILE A 15 -4.00 13.69 -5.49
C ILE A 15 -5.15 12.68 -5.69
N LYS A 16 -5.48 11.88 -4.68
CA LYS A 16 -6.53 10.88 -4.76
C LYS A 16 -7.91 11.49 -5.01
N ARG A 17 -8.23 12.63 -4.39
CA ARG A 17 -9.46 13.39 -4.70
C ARG A 17 -9.51 13.82 -6.16
N LYS A 18 -8.40 14.35 -6.69
CA LYS A 18 -8.32 14.78 -8.10
C LYS A 18 -8.46 13.62 -9.09
N ARG A 19 -8.11 12.39 -8.68
CA ARG A 19 -8.17 11.17 -9.49
C ARG A 19 -9.39 10.30 -9.20
N SER A 20 -10.38 10.81 -8.48
CA SER A 20 -11.58 10.04 -8.10
C SER A 20 -11.30 8.81 -7.22
N GLN A 21 -10.12 8.71 -6.61
CA GLN A 21 -9.68 7.59 -5.77
C GLN A 21 -9.75 7.90 -4.27
N ALA A 22 -10.54 8.90 -3.86
CA ALA A 22 -10.62 9.31 -2.45
C ALA A 22 -11.05 8.14 -1.54
N LEU A 23 -11.88 7.22 -2.05
CA LEU A 23 -12.40 6.08 -1.30
C LEU A 23 -11.34 5.00 -1.01
N TYR A 24 -10.19 5.04 -1.69
CA TYR A 24 -9.07 4.15 -1.37
C TYR A 24 -8.54 4.41 0.05
N LEU A 25 -8.80 5.61 0.61
CA LEU A 25 -8.37 5.94 1.96
C LEU A 25 -9.14 5.19 3.05
N TYR A 26 -10.22 4.49 2.69
CA TYR A 26 -10.96 3.62 3.61
C TYR A 26 -10.37 2.21 3.69
N ASP A 27 -9.44 1.86 2.80
CA ASP A 27 -8.75 0.59 2.85
C ASP A 27 -7.85 0.49 4.08
N PHE A 28 -7.69 -0.74 4.56
CA PHE A 28 -7.01 -1.06 5.80
C PHE A 28 -5.61 -0.44 5.91
N CYS A 29 -4.80 -0.53 4.85
CA CYS A 29 -3.43 -0.04 4.85
C CYS A 29 -3.34 1.48 5.04
N TRP A 30 -4.29 2.23 4.49
CA TRP A 30 -4.37 3.68 4.68
C TRP A 30 -4.78 4.01 6.11
N ILE A 31 -5.87 3.42 6.60
CA ILE A 31 -6.35 3.66 7.97
C ILE A 31 -5.27 3.30 9.00
N ALA A 32 -4.66 2.12 8.89
CA ALA A 32 -3.62 1.66 9.80
C ALA A 32 -2.40 2.60 9.79
N THR A 33 -1.98 3.07 8.61
CA THR A 33 -0.86 4.00 8.50
C THR A 33 -1.21 5.37 9.10
N TRP A 34 -2.43 5.87 8.86
CA TRP A 34 -2.90 7.14 9.43
C TRP A 34 -2.95 7.08 10.95
N MET A 35 -3.49 6.00 11.51
CA MET A 35 -3.53 5.79 12.97
C MET A 35 -2.11 5.73 13.55
N LYS A 36 -1.20 5.00 12.90
CA LYS A 36 0.21 4.92 13.30
C LYS A 36 0.87 6.30 13.28
N ASP A 37 0.72 7.06 12.21
CA ASP A 37 1.37 8.36 12.06
C ASP A 37 0.79 9.41 13.01
N ALA A 38 -0.53 9.39 13.23
CA ALA A 38 -1.17 10.24 14.23
C ALA A 38 -0.65 9.92 15.64
N LEU A 39 -0.56 8.64 16.01
CA LEU A 39 0.02 8.23 17.28
C LEU A 39 1.49 8.66 17.40
N ALA A 40 2.29 8.42 16.36
CA ALA A 40 3.71 8.81 16.36
C ALA A 40 3.88 10.34 16.49
N LEU A 41 3.03 11.14 15.84
CA LEU A 41 3.04 12.59 15.99
C LEU A 41 2.67 13.01 17.43
N LEU A 42 1.62 12.43 18.00
CA LEU A 42 1.23 12.70 19.38
C LEU A 42 2.33 12.32 20.37
N MET A 43 3.02 11.20 20.14
CA MET A 43 4.18 10.79 20.94
C MET A 43 5.32 11.79 20.87
N LEU A 44 5.64 12.32 19.68
CA LEU A 44 6.66 13.35 19.49
C LEU A 44 6.27 14.66 20.20
N LEU A 45 5.00 15.09 20.10
CA LEU A 45 4.52 16.30 20.76
C LEU A 45 4.51 16.15 22.30
N THR A 46 4.16 14.96 22.80
CA THR A 46 4.25 14.61 24.22
C THR A 46 5.68 14.66 24.71
N HIS A 47 6.63 14.06 23.97
CA HIS A 47 8.04 14.07 24.32
C HIS A 47 8.64 15.48 24.31
N ALA A 48 8.26 16.29 23.33
CA ALA A 48 8.65 17.70 23.23
C ALA A 48 7.96 18.60 24.28
N ARG A 49 7.14 18.03 25.18
CA ARG A 49 6.37 18.72 26.22
C ARG A 49 5.40 19.78 25.70
N LEU A 50 5.03 19.70 24.42
CA LEU A 50 4.12 20.64 23.76
C LEU A 50 2.65 20.41 24.12
N LEU A 51 2.29 19.19 24.58
CA LEU A 51 0.92 18.86 24.97
C LEU A 51 0.59 19.17 26.44
N GLY A 52 1.56 19.68 27.21
CA GLY A 52 1.42 19.95 28.65
C GLY A 52 1.15 18.69 29.50
N PRO A 53 1.29 18.74 30.83
CA PRO A 53 0.83 17.68 31.71
C PRO A 53 -0.70 17.72 31.78
N GLY A 54 -1.36 16.68 31.26
CA GLY A 54 -2.82 16.62 31.21
C GLY A 54 -3.33 15.26 30.76
N ARG A 55 -4.66 15.12 30.64
CA ARG A 55 -5.29 13.84 30.25
C ARG A 55 -4.77 13.31 28.92
N VAL A 56 -4.60 14.20 27.93
CA VAL A 56 -4.07 13.84 26.60
C VAL A 56 -2.66 13.25 26.71
N HIS A 57 -1.79 13.86 27.50
CA HIS A 57 -0.44 13.35 27.77
C HIS A 57 -0.47 11.94 28.36
N SER A 58 -1.29 11.71 29.39
CA SER A 58 -1.43 10.39 30.02
C SER A 58 -1.97 9.33 29.07
N TYR A 59 -2.96 9.65 28.23
CA TYR A 59 -3.47 8.73 27.22
C TYR A 59 -2.42 8.37 26.17
N VAL A 60 -1.66 9.36 25.69
CA VAL A 60 -0.58 9.13 24.73
C VAL A 60 0.50 8.23 25.33
N LEU A 61 0.91 8.46 26.57
CA LEU A 61 1.87 7.59 27.25
C LEU A 61 1.33 6.16 27.44
N ALA A 62 0.07 6.01 27.83
CA ALA A 62 -0.55 4.70 27.98
C ALA A 62 -0.57 3.91 26.66
N LEU A 63 -0.88 4.57 25.54
CA LEU A 63 -0.83 3.96 24.21
C LEU A 63 0.62 3.65 23.79
N ALA A 64 1.53 4.60 23.93
CA ALA A 64 2.95 4.46 23.57
C ALA A 64 3.64 3.32 24.31
N ASN A 65 3.19 3.02 25.53
CA ASN A 65 3.77 2.01 26.41
C ASN A 65 2.95 0.70 26.44
N SER A 66 1.95 0.55 25.57
CA SER A 66 1.13 -0.66 25.51
C SER A 66 1.80 -1.76 24.71
N ALA A 67 2.23 -2.83 25.41
CA ALA A 67 2.75 -4.04 24.76
C ALA A 67 1.71 -4.70 23.83
N TRP A 68 0.42 -4.65 24.21
CA TRP A 68 -0.69 -5.14 23.40
C TRP A 68 -0.76 -4.40 22.05
N LEU A 69 -0.71 -3.07 22.08
CA LEU A 69 -0.74 -2.24 20.88
C LEU A 69 0.48 -2.50 20.00
N PHE A 70 1.67 -2.58 20.60
CA PHE A 70 2.90 -2.84 19.86
C PHE A 70 2.87 -4.19 19.13
N ARG A 71 2.48 -5.27 19.81
CA ARG A 71 2.37 -6.61 19.22
C ARG A 71 1.37 -6.62 18.05
N GLY A 72 0.23 -5.94 18.22
CA GLY A 72 -0.77 -5.77 17.16
C GLY A 72 -0.22 -5.06 15.94
N LEU A 73 0.38 -3.88 16.13
CA LEU A 73 0.97 -3.09 15.06
C LEU A 73 2.15 -3.81 14.39
N PHE A 74 2.97 -4.53 15.16
CA PHE A 74 4.08 -5.32 14.63
C PHE A 74 3.56 -6.39 13.67
N ALA A 75 2.62 -7.24 14.12
CA ALA A 75 2.11 -8.34 13.30
C ALA A 75 1.36 -7.84 12.06
N LEU A 76 0.62 -6.73 12.16
CA LEU A 76 -0.01 -6.09 11.01
C LEU A 76 1.01 -5.52 10.03
N ALA A 77 2.06 -4.87 10.54
CA ALA A 77 3.10 -4.24 9.74
C ALA A 77 3.86 -5.26 8.88
N VAL A 78 4.28 -6.38 9.48
CA VAL A 78 5.01 -7.43 8.75
C VAL A 78 4.10 -8.45 8.05
N GLY A 79 2.83 -8.51 8.43
CA GLY A 79 1.80 -9.32 7.78
C GLY A 79 1.17 -8.56 6.60
N PRO A 80 -0.14 -8.25 6.63
CA PRO A 80 -0.85 -7.74 5.45
C PRO A 80 -0.26 -6.45 4.86
N LEU A 81 0.29 -5.53 5.67
CA LEU A 81 0.86 -4.28 5.14
C LEU A 81 2.16 -4.51 4.36
N GLY A 82 3.10 -5.28 4.90
CA GLY A 82 4.37 -5.60 4.24
C GLY A 82 4.17 -6.48 3.01
N TRP A 83 3.36 -7.54 3.11
CA TRP A 83 3.11 -8.45 1.99
C TRP A 83 2.41 -7.78 0.81
N SER A 84 1.65 -6.70 1.05
CA SER A 84 1.06 -5.88 -0.01
C SER A 84 2.07 -5.27 -0.96
N VAL A 85 3.35 -5.11 -0.57
CA VAL A 85 4.40 -4.66 -1.50
C VAL A 85 4.54 -5.64 -2.66
N VAL A 86 4.51 -6.93 -2.35
CA VAL A 86 4.65 -8.02 -3.33
C VAL A 86 3.33 -8.30 -4.03
N THR A 87 2.25 -8.49 -3.27
CA THR A 87 0.97 -8.97 -3.83
C THR A 87 0.25 -7.93 -4.70
N VAL A 88 0.37 -6.64 -4.36
CA VAL A 88 -0.23 -5.53 -5.13
C VAL A 88 0.78 -4.92 -6.10
N GLY A 89 2.01 -5.43 -6.13
CA GLY A 89 3.05 -4.97 -7.05
C GLY A 89 3.42 -3.49 -6.82
N ASN A 90 3.46 -3.05 -5.56
CA ASN A 90 3.90 -1.68 -5.24
C ASN A 90 5.34 -1.49 -5.72
N ALA A 91 5.60 -0.34 -6.32
CA ALA A 91 6.78 -0.13 -7.14
C ALA A 91 7.53 1.13 -6.72
N LEU A 92 8.86 1.02 -6.65
CA LEU A 92 9.74 2.13 -6.37
C LEU A 92 9.89 2.99 -7.64
N MET A 93 9.09 4.05 -7.76
CA MET A 93 9.12 4.98 -8.90
C MET A 93 9.29 6.43 -8.43
N PHE A 94 10.52 6.94 -8.54
CA PHE A 94 10.88 8.28 -8.03
C PHE A 94 10.16 9.44 -8.72
N HIS A 95 9.73 9.29 -9.98
CA HIS A 95 9.03 10.34 -10.71
C HIS A 95 7.52 10.40 -10.42
N SER A 96 6.96 9.39 -9.74
CA SER A 96 5.52 9.30 -9.46
C SER A 96 5.26 9.33 -7.96
N LEU A 97 4.86 10.51 -7.48
CA LEU A 97 4.55 10.71 -6.06
C LEU A 97 3.44 9.76 -5.57
N GLU A 98 2.46 9.45 -6.41
CA GLU A 98 1.39 8.52 -6.08
C GLU A 98 1.90 7.11 -5.85
N MET A 99 2.76 6.61 -6.74
CA MET A 99 3.33 5.28 -6.62
C MET A 99 4.29 5.19 -5.44
N HIS A 100 5.06 6.26 -5.21
CA HIS A 100 5.92 6.35 -4.04
C HIS A 100 5.12 6.40 -2.73
N ALA A 101 4.01 7.15 -2.68
CA ALA A 101 3.12 7.19 -1.51
C ALA A 101 2.46 5.82 -1.25
N ALA A 102 1.96 5.16 -2.30
CA ALA A 102 1.42 3.81 -2.20
C ALA A 102 2.48 2.82 -1.70
N LEU A 103 3.72 2.87 -2.21
CA LEU A 103 4.80 2.04 -1.68
C LEU A 103 5.11 2.37 -0.21
N LEU A 104 5.16 3.66 0.16
CA LEU A 104 5.57 4.07 1.50
C LEU A 104 4.61 3.57 2.58
N ILE A 105 3.29 3.57 2.34
CA ILE A 105 2.31 3.06 3.31
C ILE A 105 2.45 1.54 3.54
N HIS A 106 3.05 0.81 2.61
CA HIS A 106 3.26 -0.64 2.72
C HIS A 106 4.67 -1.00 3.19
N LEU A 107 5.69 -0.23 2.78
CA LEU A 107 7.08 -0.47 3.10
C LEU A 107 7.50 0.14 4.45
N SER A 108 6.97 1.31 4.82
CA SER A 108 7.37 1.97 6.08
C SER A 108 6.96 1.22 7.35
N PRO A 109 5.78 0.56 7.45
CA PRO A 109 5.41 -0.18 8.65
C PRO A 109 6.38 -1.31 9.01
N PRO A 110 6.74 -2.26 8.12
CA PRO A 110 7.66 -3.34 8.50
C PRO A 110 9.05 -2.81 8.84
N MET A 111 9.53 -1.75 8.18
CA MET A 111 10.82 -1.13 8.54
C MET A 111 10.77 -0.50 9.95
N THR A 112 9.66 0.14 10.28
CA THR A 112 9.45 0.71 11.62
C THR A 112 9.35 -0.38 12.68
N ALA A 113 8.62 -1.46 12.39
CA ALA A 113 8.50 -2.61 13.28
C ALA A 113 9.84 -3.30 13.53
N TRP A 114 10.68 -3.41 12.50
CA TRP A 114 12.04 -3.92 12.61
C TRP A 114 12.89 -3.07 13.56
N ALA A 115 12.89 -1.74 13.35
CA ALA A 115 13.63 -0.81 14.19
C ALA A 115 13.18 -0.90 15.66
N LEU A 116 11.87 -0.81 15.91
CA LEU A 116 11.32 -0.85 17.26
C LEU A 116 11.58 -2.18 17.98
N ARG A 117 11.42 -3.32 17.30
CA ARG A 117 11.59 -4.64 17.93
C ARG A 117 13.05 -4.97 18.24
N TRP A 118 13.96 -4.68 17.33
CA TRP A 118 15.35 -5.14 17.42
C TRP A 118 16.29 -4.10 18.02
N HIS A 119 15.86 -2.84 18.11
CA HIS A 119 16.61 -1.74 18.72
C HIS A 119 15.82 -1.04 19.83
N SER A 120 15.01 -1.79 20.58
CA SER A 120 14.17 -1.27 21.66
C SER A 120 14.96 -0.49 22.71
N ALA A 121 16.12 -1.01 23.14
CA ALA A 121 16.98 -0.34 24.12
C ALA A 121 17.45 1.05 23.64
N ALA A 122 17.82 1.17 22.36
CA ALA A 122 18.22 2.45 21.76
C ALA A 122 17.05 3.45 21.71
N HIS A 123 15.84 2.96 21.42
CA HIS A 123 14.63 3.78 21.44
C HIS A 123 14.25 4.25 22.85
N THR A 124 14.29 3.37 23.85
CA THR A 124 14.05 3.72 25.26
C THR A 124 15.06 4.76 25.75
N ALA A 125 16.33 4.62 25.37
CA ALA A 125 17.39 5.58 25.73
C ALA A 125 17.20 6.95 25.05
N THR A 126 16.80 6.95 23.77
CA THR A 126 16.57 8.19 22.99
C THR A 126 15.30 8.92 23.43
N PHE A 127 14.25 8.17 23.81
CA PHE A 127 12.95 8.70 24.17
C PHE A 127 12.51 8.21 25.56
N PRO A 128 13.13 8.69 26.65
CA PRO A 128 12.81 8.23 28.00
C PRO A 128 11.31 8.40 28.33
N GLY A 129 10.71 7.34 28.87
CA GLY A 129 9.28 7.28 29.24
C GLY A 129 8.33 6.94 28.08
N LEU A 130 8.84 6.83 26.85
CA LEU A 130 8.13 6.24 25.71
C LEU A 130 8.67 4.84 25.44
N PHE A 131 7.85 4.02 24.77
CA PHE A 131 8.22 2.67 24.32
C PHE A 131 8.52 1.65 25.43
N LEU A 132 8.00 1.87 26.64
CA LEU A 132 8.16 0.94 27.78
C LEU A 132 7.45 -0.41 27.55
N GLY A 133 6.54 -0.48 26.57
CA GLY A 133 5.87 -1.72 26.16
C GLY A 133 6.63 -2.54 25.12
N LEU A 134 7.81 -2.08 24.67
CA LEU A 134 8.69 -2.87 23.80
C LEU A 134 9.44 -3.92 24.64
N PRO A 135 9.71 -5.12 24.09
CA PRO A 135 10.55 -6.08 24.78
C PRO A 135 11.96 -5.51 24.96
N GLN A 136 12.45 -5.47 26.20
CA GLN A 136 13.78 -4.92 26.53
C GLN A 136 14.89 -5.98 26.45
N SER A 137 14.52 -7.26 26.31
CA SER A 137 15.45 -8.37 26.11
C SER A 137 14.88 -9.44 25.18
N GLU A 138 15.76 -10.27 24.62
CA GLU A 138 15.33 -11.41 23.81
C GLU A 138 14.59 -12.47 24.64
N ALA A 139 14.91 -12.60 25.93
CA ALA A 139 14.17 -13.47 26.84
C ALA A 139 12.71 -13.01 27.01
N GLU A 140 12.48 -11.71 27.18
CA GLU A 140 11.14 -11.12 27.28
C GLU A 140 10.36 -11.23 25.96
N ALA A 141 11.01 -10.97 24.83
CA ALA A 141 10.40 -11.20 23.53
C ALA A 141 10.05 -12.69 23.32
N ALA A 142 10.88 -13.59 23.87
CA ALA A 142 10.70 -15.01 23.75
C ALA A 142 9.59 -15.57 24.65
N SER A 143 9.25 -14.90 25.75
CA SER A 143 8.18 -15.32 26.66
C SER A 143 6.78 -14.99 26.14
N VAL A 144 6.67 -14.18 25.07
CA VAL A 144 5.38 -13.82 24.48
C VAL A 144 4.71 -15.05 23.86
N THR A 145 3.54 -15.40 24.39
CA THR A 145 2.73 -16.51 23.88
C THR A 145 2.08 -16.15 22.53
N LEU A 146 1.72 -17.16 21.75
CA LEU A 146 1.03 -16.97 20.46
C LEU A 146 -0.27 -16.17 20.62
N ARG A 147 -1.03 -16.41 21.69
CA ARG A 147 -2.28 -15.69 21.96
C ARG A 147 -2.01 -14.21 22.20
N GLU A 148 -1.04 -13.88 23.05
CA GLU A 148 -0.69 -12.50 23.37
C GLU A 148 -0.14 -11.74 22.16
N PHE A 149 0.52 -12.44 21.24
CA PHE A 149 1.06 -11.87 20.03
C PHE A 149 -0.02 -11.64 18.96
N TYR A 150 -0.86 -12.63 18.67
CA TYR A 150 -1.83 -12.54 17.57
C TYR A 150 -3.15 -11.88 17.95
N ALA A 151 -3.64 -12.05 19.19
CA ALA A 151 -4.93 -11.50 19.57
C ALA A 151 -5.07 -9.99 19.29
N PRO A 152 -4.07 -9.14 19.59
CA PRO A 152 -4.16 -7.72 19.26
C PRO A 152 -4.31 -7.45 17.76
N ALA A 153 -3.50 -8.11 16.93
CA ALA A 153 -3.49 -7.91 15.49
C ALA A 153 -4.79 -8.40 14.83
N VAL A 154 -5.27 -9.57 15.25
CA VAL A 154 -6.55 -10.13 14.78
C VAL A 154 -7.70 -9.21 15.18
N ILE A 155 -7.75 -8.75 16.44
CA ILE A 155 -8.81 -7.83 16.90
C ILE A 155 -8.80 -6.55 16.07
N MET A 156 -7.64 -5.90 15.89
CA MET A 156 -7.52 -4.67 15.10
C MET A 156 -7.98 -4.85 13.65
N TYR A 157 -7.53 -5.93 13.00
CA TYR A 157 -7.92 -6.23 11.64
C TYR A 157 -9.43 -6.53 11.55
N MET A 158 -9.96 -7.33 12.46
CA MET A 158 -11.38 -7.70 12.48
C MET A 158 -12.28 -6.50 12.79
N CYS A 159 -11.84 -5.54 13.61
CA CYS A 159 -12.56 -4.28 13.81
C CYS A 159 -12.71 -3.50 12.50
N TRP A 160 -11.64 -3.35 11.73
CA TRP A 160 -11.73 -2.73 10.41
C TRP A 160 -12.60 -3.55 9.45
N TRP A 161 -12.38 -4.87 9.38
CA TRP A 161 -13.09 -5.76 8.47
C TRP A 161 -14.60 -5.75 8.74
N ALA A 162 -15.01 -5.75 10.01
CA ALA A 162 -16.41 -5.72 10.43
C ALA A 162 -17.13 -4.41 10.08
N VAL A 163 -16.39 -3.29 9.97
CA VAL A 163 -16.94 -1.98 9.58
C VAL A 163 -16.89 -1.80 8.05
N TYR A 164 -15.76 -2.14 7.44
CA TYR A 164 -15.51 -1.95 6.02
C TYR A 164 -16.33 -2.91 5.15
N THR A 165 -16.54 -4.16 5.58
CA THR A 165 -17.30 -5.15 4.80
C THR A 165 -18.75 -4.69 4.59
N PRO A 166 -19.53 -4.31 5.62
CA PRO A 166 -20.86 -3.72 5.40
C PRO A 166 -20.83 -2.48 4.51
N TRP A 167 -19.86 -1.58 4.71
CA TRP A 167 -19.72 -0.39 3.86
C TRP A 167 -19.50 -0.77 2.38
N LEU A 168 -18.63 -1.74 2.09
CA LEU A 168 -18.38 -2.20 0.72
C LEU A 168 -19.62 -2.87 0.12
N LEU A 169 -20.30 -3.73 0.88
CA LEU A 169 -21.48 -4.47 0.42
C LEU A 169 -22.70 -3.57 0.21
N LEU A 170 -22.86 -2.51 1.02
CA LEU A 170 -24.01 -1.62 0.94
C LEU A 170 -23.77 -0.44 -0.02
N TYR A 171 -22.52 0.06 -0.10
CA TYR A 171 -22.19 1.28 -0.83
C TYR A 171 -21.00 1.12 -1.79
N GLY A 172 -19.87 0.60 -1.31
CA GLY A 172 -18.60 0.63 -2.06
C GLY A 172 -18.64 -0.14 -3.39
N ARG A 173 -19.38 -1.24 -3.49
CA ARG A 173 -19.56 -2.01 -4.76
C ARG A 173 -20.27 -1.23 -5.87
N HIS A 174 -20.94 -0.13 -5.54
CA HIS A 174 -21.57 0.77 -6.51
C HIS A 174 -20.63 1.87 -6.99
N GLN A 175 -19.39 1.90 -6.47
CA GLN A 175 -18.42 2.94 -6.77
C GLN A 175 -17.37 2.42 -7.75
N SER A 176 -17.48 2.84 -9.01
CA SER A 176 -16.45 2.66 -10.03
C SER A 176 -16.40 3.89 -10.94
N ILE A 177 -15.26 4.09 -11.63
CA ILE A 177 -15.08 5.23 -12.54
C ILE A 177 -16.22 5.30 -13.58
N SER A 178 -16.66 4.14 -14.08
CA SER A 178 -17.74 4.05 -15.07
C SER A 178 -19.15 4.25 -14.49
N LEU A 179 -19.37 4.01 -13.20
CA LEU A 179 -20.71 4.07 -12.58
C LEU A 179 -20.97 5.37 -11.84
N SER A 180 -20.04 5.79 -10.97
CA SER A 180 -20.25 6.92 -10.05
C SER A 180 -19.18 8.02 -10.18
N GLY A 181 -18.22 7.84 -11.09
CA GLY A 181 -17.07 8.73 -11.21
C GLY A 181 -16.13 8.67 -10.01
N HIS A 182 -16.29 7.71 -9.10
CA HIS A 182 -15.42 7.42 -7.95
C HIS A 182 -14.91 6.00 -8.03
N ASP A 183 -13.73 5.73 -7.50
CA ASP A 183 -13.10 4.43 -7.56
C ASP A 183 -12.77 3.88 -6.18
N THR A 184 -12.83 2.55 -6.05
CA THR A 184 -12.46 1.80 -4.84
C THR A 184 -11.41 0.75 -5.20
N VAL A 185 -10.65 0.29 -4.21
CA VAL A 185 -9.68 -0.79 -4.44
C VAL A 185 -10.37 -2.07 -4.93
N TYR A 186 -11.58 -2.35 -4.45
CA TYR A 186 -12.41 -3.45 -4.96
C TYR A 186 -12.67 -3.30 -6.46
N SER A 187 -13.28 -2.19 -6.89
CA SER A 187 -13.65 -1.97 -8.29
C SER A 187 -12.43 -1.97 -9.21
N ASN A 188 -11.34 -1.32 -8.80
CA ASN A 188 -10.09 -1.37 -9.54
C ASN A 188 -9.52 -2.79 -9.62
N THR A 189 -9.61 -3.61 -8.56
CA THR A 189 -9.16 -5.00 -8.58
C THR A 189 -9.99 -5.85 -9.53
N MET A 190 -11.32 -5.67 -9.55
CA MET A 190 -12.20 -6.40 -10.46
C MET A 190 -11.88 -6.13 -11.93
N VAL A 191 -11.42 -4.92 -12.25
CA VAL A 191 -11.02 -4.53 -13.61
C VAL A 191 -9.57 -4.92 -13.94
N SER A 192 -8.65 -4.71 -13.00
CA SER A 192 -7.21 -4.82 -13.27
C SER A 192 -6.64 -6.23 -13.10
N ASN A 193 -7.34 -7.13 -12.38
CA ASN A 193 -6.86 -8.48 -12.12
C ASN A 193 -7.91 -9.54 -12.49
N PRO A 194 -7.94 -9.99 -13.76
CA PRO A 194 -8.90 -10.99 -14.23
C PRO A 194 -8.84 -12.32 -13.47
N ALA A 195 -7.66 -12.70 -12.95
CA ALA A 195 -7.52 -13.93 -12.18
C ALA A 195 -8.29 -13.85 -10.87
N ILE A 196 -8.17 -12.73 -10.14
CA ILE A 196 -8.96 -12.51 -8.92
C ILE A 196 -10.44 -12.32 -9.28
N ALA A 197 -10.73 -11.47 -10.26
CA ALA A 197 -12.09 -11.09 -10.61
C ALA A 197 -12.91 -12.29 -11.10
N LYS A 198 -12.43 -13.00 -12.13
CA LYS A 198 -13.19 -14.06 -12.79
C LYS A 198 -12.99 -15.41 -12.12
N ALA A 199 -11.74 -15.80 -11.83
CA ALA A 199 -11.47 -17.15 -11.33
C ALA A 199 -11.81 -17.32 -9.85
N LEU A 200 -11.60 -16.28 -9.02
CA LEU A 200 -11.85 -16.38 -7.59
C LEU A 200 -13.19 -15.77 -7.16
N CYS A 201 -13.53 -14.58 -7.65
CA CYS A 201 -14.72 -13.86 -7.21
C CYS A 201 -15.97 -14.13 -8.05
N GLY A 202 -15.82 -14.71 -9.25
CA GLY A 202 -16.93 -14.91 -10.20
C GLY A 202 -17.56 -13.59 -10.66
N TYR A 203 -16.74 -12.55 -10.83
CA TYR A 203 -17.16 -11.23 -11.30
C TYR A 203 -17.61 -11.26 -12.76
N ASP A 204 -18.73 -10.60 -13.04
CA ASP A 204 -19.35 -10.49 -14.35
C ASP A 204 -19.53 -9.00 -14.70
N ASP A 205 -18.92 -8.57 -15.79
CA ASP A 205 -18.94 -7.18 -16.26
C ASP A 205 -20.36 -6.69 -16.58
N SER A 206 -21.29 -7.59 -16.89
CA SER A 206 -22.71 -7.25 -17.12
C SER A 206 -23.47 -6.94 -15.83
N LYS A 207 -22.95 -7.37 -14.68
CA LYS A 207 -23.54 -7.18 -13.35
C LYS A 207 -22.49 -6.61 -12.38
N PRO A 208 -21.95 -5.42 -12.67
CA PRO A 208 -20.77 -4.89 -11.97
C PRO A 208 -21.02 -4.60 -10.48
N THR A 209 -22.30 -4.47 -10.09
CA THR A 209 -22.73 -4.22 -8.72
C THR A 209 -23.17 -5.50 -8.00
N ALA A 210 -22.99 -6.71 -8.53
CA ALA A 210 -23.43 -7.92 -7.84
C ALA A 210 -22.81 -8.04 -6.43
N VAL A 211 -23.61 -8.46 -5.44
CA VAL A 211 -23.18 -8.60 -4.03
C VAL A 211 -22.21 -9.77 -3.86
N ARG A 212 -22.44 -10.88 -4.57
CA ARG A 212 -21.66 -12.12 -4.43
C ARG A 212 -20.15 -11.90 -4.67
N PRO A 213 -19.69 -11.29 -5.78
CA PRO A 213 -18.26 -11.03 -5.99
C PRO A 213 -17.64 -10.15 -4.90
N ALA A 214 -18.34 -9.12 -4.43
CA ALA A 214 -17.87 -8.25 -3.34
C ALA A 214 -17.72 -9.02 -2.02
N PHE A 215 -18.68 -9.88 -1.69
CA PHE A 215 -18.61 -10.73 -0.49
C PHE A 215 -17.46 -11.74 -0.57
N VAL A 216 -17.31 -12.43 -1.70
CA VAL A 216 -16.23 -13.40 -1.92
C VAL A 216 -14.88 -12.70 -1.88
N TYR A 217 -14.75 -11.51 -2.48
CA TYR A 217 -13.55 -10.68 -2.37
C TYR A 217 -13.18 -10.39 -0.92
N MET A 218 -14.13 -9.97 -0.08
CA MET A 218 -13.86 -9.69 1.34
C MET A 218 -13.50 -10.94 2.16
N LEU A 219 -14.04 -12.10 1.79
CA LEU A 219 -13.69 -13.37 2.41
C LEU A 219 -12.26 -13.78 2.04
N ILE A 220 -11.89 -13.68 0.76
CA ILE A 220 -10.52 -13.94 0.29
C ILE A 220 -9.55 -12.97 0.94
N HIS A 221 -9.89 -11.68 1.00
CA HIS A 221 -9.06 -10.67 1.65
C HIS A 221 -8.82 -11.00 3.13
N MET A 222 -9.85 -11.43 3.87
CA MET A 222 -9.72 -11.90 5.25
C MET A 222 -8.82 -13.11 5.37
N MET A 223 -9.06 -14.16 4.58
CA MET A 223 -8.27 -15.39 4.60
C MET A 223 -6.80 -15.10 4.27
N ALA A 224 -6.52 -14.34 3.21
CA ALA A 224 -5.18 -13.97 2.80
C ALA A 224 -4.48 -13.11 3.88
N SER A 225 -5.19 -12.14 4.45
CA SER A 225 -4.65 -11.27 5.51
C SER A 225 -4.31 -12.07 6.76
N LEU A 226 -5.19 -12.96 7.22
CA LEU A 226 -4.94 -13.83 8.37
C LEU A 226 -3.81 -14.82 8.10
N PHE A 227 -3.70 -15.36 6.88
CA PHE A 227 -2.62 -16.26 6.51
C PHE A 227 -1.24 -15.60 6.61
N VAL A 228 -1.07 -14.39 6.06
CA VAL A 228 0.22 -13.68 6.16
C VAL A 228 0.46 -13.06 7.54
N LEU A 229 -0.61 -12.76 8.27
CA LEU A 229 -0.54 -12.25 9.64
C LEU A 229 -0.11 -13.32 10.62
N LEU A 230 -0.54 -14.57 10.48
CA LEU A 230 -0.29 -15.59 11.49
C LEU A 230 1.16 -16.15 11.38
N PRO A 231 1.47 -17.29 10.71
CA PRO A 231 2.81 -17.88 10.77
C PRO A 231 3.99 -16.93 10.46
N PRO A 232 3.95 -16.12 9.38
CA PRO A 232 5.12 -15.33 8.99
C PRO A 232 5.48 -14.25 10.00
N SER A 233 4.50 -13.60 10.62
CA SER A 233 4.79 -12.47 11.51
C SER A 233 5.43 -12.92 12.83
N TYR A 234 5.04 -14.08 13.37
CA TYR A 234 5.67 -14.61 14.58
C TYR A 234 7.08 -15.10 14.32
N LEU A 235 7.36 -15.66 13.13
CA LEU A 235 8.73 -15.98 12.72
C LEU A 235 9.61 -14.72 12.73
N MET A 236 9.11 -13.61 12.20
CA MET A 236 9.82 -12.32 12.19
C MET A 236 9.92 -11.68 13.57
N TRP A 237 9.01 -12.00 14.50
CA TRP A 237 9.12 -11.59 15.90
C TRP A 237 10.25 -12.31 16.65
N ARG A 238 10.45 -13.60 16.31
CA ARG A 238 11.42 -14.50 16.96
C ARG A 238 12.82 -14.46 16.36
N SER A 239 12.97 -14.02 15.11
CA SER A 239 14.25 -14.08 14.39
C SER A 239 14.61 -12.75 13.73
N PHE A 240 15.72 -12.17 14.20
CA PHE A 240 16.31 -10.95 13.63
C PHE A 240 16.63 -11.15 12.15
N VAL A 241 17.21 -12.31 11.83
CA VAL A 241 17.58 -12.67 10.46
C VAL A 241 16.35 -12.78 9.57
N ALA A 242 15.28 -13.44 10.03
CA ALA A 242 14.05 -13.57 9.25
C ALA A 242 13.40 -12.21 8.96
N HIS A 243 13.32 -11.34 9.97
CA HIS A 243 12.75 -10.00 9.80
C HIS A 243 13.62 -9.14 8.88
N THR A 244 14.94 -9.19 9.02
CA THR A 244 15.89 -8.46 8.16
C THR A 244 15.79 -8.94 6.71
N ALA A 245 15.80 -10.26 6.50
CA ALA A 245 15.66 -10.87 5.18
C ALA A 245 14.33 -10.49 4.53
N PHE A 246 13.24 -10.48 5.30
CA PHE A 246 11.95 -10.00 4.82
C PHE A 246 12.01 -8.54 4.36
N GLY A 247 12.60 -7.65 5.17
CA GLY A 247 12.77 -6.25 4.81
C GLY A 247 13.57 -6.04 3.51
N VAL A 248 14.68 -6.76 3.36
CA VAL A 248 15.49 -6.76 2.13
C VAL A 248 14.67 -7.29 0.95
N ALA A 249 13.92 -8.38 1.13
CA ALA A 249 13.05 -8.93 0.09
C ALA A 249 11.98 -7.94 -0.36
N LEU A 250 11.37 -7.17 0.56
CA LEU A 250 10.41 -6.13 0.21
C LEU A 250 11.06 -5.01 -0.63
N LEU A 251 12.28 -4.60 -0.28
CA LEU A 251 13.03 -3.59 -1.03
C LEU A 251 13.38 -4.10 -2.44
N ILE A 252 13.86 -5.33 -2.55
CA ILE A 252 14.15 -5.97 -3.85
C ILE A 252 12.88 -6.06 -4.69
N ALA A 253 11.76 -6.51 -4.12
CA ALA A 253 10.49 -6.60 -4.82
C ALA A 253 10.01 -5.23 -5.31
N ALA A 254 10.09 -4.19 -4.45
CA ALA A 254 9.71 -2.83 -4.83
C ALA A 254 10.60 -2.27 -5.96
N ALA A 255 11.91 -2.52 -5.89
CA ALA A 255 12.87 -2.12 -6.93
C ALA A 255 12.62 -2.86 -8.24
N TRP A 256 12.41 -4.18 -8.18
CA TRP A 256 12.08 -5.01 -9.34
C TRP A 256 10.80 -4.53 -10.01
N ASN A 257 9.72 -4.31 -9.25
CA ASN A 257 8.45 -3.79 -9.76
C ASN A 257 8.63 -2.41 -10.42
N GLY A 258 9.47 -1.55 -9.86
CA GLY A 258 9.83 -0.26 -10.45
C GLY A 258 10.58 -0.41 -11.78
N ALA A 259 11.62 -1.24 -11.80
CA ALA A 259 12.44 -1.51 -12.97
C ALA A 259 11.62 -2.10 -14.12
N SER A 260 10.77 -3.11 -13.86
CA SER A 260 9.89 -3.71 -14.89
C SER A 260 8.92 -2.69 -15.49
N ARG A 261 8.42 -1.75 -14.69
CA ARG A 261 7.56 -0.67 -15.19
C ARG A 261 8.33 0.33 -16.05
N TYR A 262 9.55 0.69 -15.67
CA TYR A 262 10.42 1.53 -16.51
C TYR A 262 10.77 0.86 -17.83
N GLU A 263 11.14 -0.42 -17.80
CA GLU A 263 11.41 -1.20 -19.01
C GLU A 263 10.20 -1.20 -19.95
N TYR A 264 9.00 -1.42 -19.40
CA TYR A 264 7.78 -1.35 -20.18
C TYR A 264 7.56 0.03 -20.81
N MET A 265 7.69 1.11 -20.03
CA MET A 265 7.43 2.47 -20.49
C MET A 265 8.47 3.00 -21.49
N LEU A 266 9.75 2.74 -21.24
CA LEU A 266 10.87 3.32 -22.01
C LEU A 266 11.28 2.45 -23.21
N VAL A 267 11.14 1.13 -23.11
CA VAL A 267 11.59 0.21 -24.16
C VAL A 267 10.39 -0.36 -24.89
N LYS A 268 9.59 -1.21 -24.23
CA LYS A 268 8.56 -2.01 -24.90
C LYS A 268 7.49 -1.15 -25.57
N LYS A 269 7.02 -0.10 -24.88
CA LYS A 269 6.04 0.83 -25.42
C LYS A 269 6.59 1.64 -26.59
N ASN A 270 7.81 2.13 -26.50
CA ASN A 270 8.44 2.91 -27.58
C ASN A 270 8.72 2.05 -28.81
N VAL A 271 9.22 0.82 -28.63
CA VAL A 271 9.39 -0.14 -29.72
C VAL A 271 8.06 -0.44 -30.41
N LYS A 272 6.98 -0.65 -29.65
CA LYS A 272 5.64 -0.86 -30.23
C LYS A 272 5.17 0.34 -31.05
N VAL A 273 5.38 1.56 -30.54
CA VAL A 273 5.02 2.80 -31.26
C VAL A 273 5.86 2.97 -32.53
N LEU A 274 7.17 2.71 -32.46
CA LEU A 274 8.08 2.81 -33.61
C LEU A 274 7.70 1.79 -34.70
N LYS A 275 7.42 0.54 -34.33
CA LYS A 275 6.92 -0.47 -35.28
C LYS A 275 5.65 -0.03 -36.00
N ALA A 276 4.66 0.45 -35.23
CA ALA A 276 3.41 0.97 -35.81
C ALA A 276 3.61 2.24 -36.65
N VAL A 277 4.71 2.98 -36.46
CA VAL A 277 5.07 4.12 -37.32
C VAL A 277 5.70 3.62 -38.61
N VAL A 278 6.65 2.68 -38.55
CA VAL A 278 7.28 2.05 -39.72
C VAL A 278 6.23 1.38 -40.61
N GLU A 279 5.35 0.55 -40.05
CA GLU A 279 4.26 -0.11 -40.78
C GLU A 279 3.40 0.91 -41.55
N ARG A 280 3.05 2.05 -40.93
CA ARG A 280 2.29 3.11 -41.59
C ARG A 280 3.06 3.83 -42.70
N TYR A 281 4.39 3.97 -42.58
CA TYR A 281 5.21 4.53 -43.65
C TYR A 281 5.30 3.56 -44.83
N GLU A 282 5.45 2.27 -44.57
CA GLU A 282 5.49 1.22 -45.60
C GLU A 282 4.14 1.14 -46.35
N GLU A 283 3.02 1.18 -45.63
CA GLU A 283 1.68 1.25 -46.22
C GLU A 283 1.48 2.50 -47.09
N ALA A 284 1.94 3.67 -46.63
CA ALA A 284 1.84 4.91 -47.38
C ALA A 284 2.73 4.90 -48.64
N ALA A 285 3.98 4.43 -48.53
CA ALA A 285 4.89 4.30 -49.67
C ALA A 285 4.36 3.31 -50.72
N ALA A 286 3.77 2.19 -50.27
CA ALA A 286 3.13 1.22 -51.16
C ALA A 286 1.91 1.81 -51.88
N ALA A 287 1.12 2.66 -51.21
CA ALA A 287 -0.05 3.31 -51.80
C ALA A 287 0.30 4.39 -52.84
N GLU A 288 1.46 5.06 -52.70
CA GLU A 288 1.90 6.13 -53.61
C GLU A 288 2.62 5.61 -54.87
N GLY A 289 2.87 4.30 -54.99
CA GLY A 289 3.43 3.67 -56.21
C GLY A 289 4.87 4.07 -56.55
N GLY A 290 5.54 4.86 -55.71
CA GLY A 290 6.91 5.33 -55.87
C GLY A 290 7.82 4.74 -54.80
N GLY A 291 8.98 4.19 -55.22
CA GLY A 291 9.99 3.65 -54.31
C GLY A 291 10.40 4.65 -53.21
N VAL A 292 10.87 4.09 -52.09
CA VAL A 292 11.13 4.67 -50.75
C VAL A 292 11.94 6.00 -50.72
N GLU A 293 12.44 6.49 -51.85
CA GLU A 293 13.40 7.59 -51.95
C GLU A 293 12.77 9.00 -51.94
N ALA A 294 11.44 9.17 -52.04
CA ALA A 294 10.80 10.49 -52.21
C ALA A 294 10.11 11.08 -50.97
N LEU A 295 9.97 10.35 -49.87
CA LEU A 295 9.18 10.82 -48.72
C LEU A 295 10.07 11.48 -47.65
N SER A 296 10.19 12.81 -47.74
CA SER A 296 10.69 13.63 -46.63
C SER A 296 9.85 13.36 -45.38
N PRO A 297 10.44 13.29 -44.16
CA PRO A 297 9.67 13.07 -42.95
C PRO A 297 8.58 14.15 -42.83
N PRO A 298 7.31 13.76 -42.57
CA PRO A 298 6.21 14.70 -42.45
C PRO A 298 6.57 15.73 -41.38
N ALA A 299 6.47 17.01 -41.76
CA ALA A 299 6.68 18.13 -40.86
C ALA A 299 5.93 17.86 -39.55
N ALA A 300 6.65 17.88 -38.43
CA ALA A 300 6.13 17.54 -37.12
C ALA A 300 4.84 18.34 -36.87
N ARG A 301 3.67 17.69 -36.99
CA ARG A 301 2.41 18.36 -36.67
C ARG A 301 2.49 18.82 -35.22
N PRO A 302 2.16 20.08 -34.91
CA PRO A 302 2.13 20.56 -33.54
C PRO A 302 1.26 19.61 -32.72
N ARG A 303 1.83 19.07 -31.64
CA ARG A 303 1.13 18.18 -30.72
C ARG A 303 -0.15 18.87 -30.25
N ALA A 304 -1.30 18.42 -30.76
CA ALA A 304 -2.57 18.71 -30.12
C ALA A 304 -2.48 18.13 -28.70
N VAL A 305 -2.56 19.02 -27.71
CA VAL A 305 -2.53 18.69 -26.28
C VAL A 305 -3.81 17.92 -25.97
N HIS A 306 -3.84 16.64 -26.27
CA HIS A 306 -4.88 15.76 -25.77
C HIS A 306 -4.56 15.44 -24.31
N ALA A 307 -5.16 16.24 -23.43
CA ALA A 307 -5.28 15.97 -22.02
C ALA A 307 -6.15 14.72 -21.76
N LYS A 308 -5.65 13.52 -22.10
CA LYS A 308 -6.11 12.29 -21.44
C LYS A 308 -5.27 12.12 -20.18
N ARG A 309 -5.81 12.67 -19.10
CA ARG A 309 -5.30 12.55 -17.73
C ARG A 309 -5.26 11.07 -17.35
N GLY A 310 -4.07 10.57 -17.07
CA GLY A 310 -3.85 9.38 -16.22
C GLY A 310 -3.64 9.77 -14.77
#